data_AF-A0A1G2Y9B9-F1
#
_entry.id   AF-A0A1G2Y9B9-F1
#
_cell.length_a   1.000
_cell.length_b   1.000
_cell.length_c   1.000
_cell.angle_alpha   90.00
_cell.angle_beta   90.00
_cell.angle_gamma   90.00
#
_symmetry.space_group_name_H-M   'P 1'
#
loop_
_entity.id
_entity.type
_entity.pdbx_description
1 polymer ?
#
loop_
_entity_poly.entity_id
_entity_poly.type
_entity_poly.pdbx_seq_one_letter_code
_entity_poly.pdbx_strand_id
1 'polypeptide(L)'
;MPALQRVREQARQSMCAARIRQQLLSLNIYAQDNQTKLPVLRINTGWLQNLTVTAVNHMLDSGMTREMFFCPSNETHKKYSMIVWMHHMTENPAMFDQYWDGSRFINYDSSDRVIAGYFFILDTESHNKAPITRYGSDSGDKIWLYNTQTPRPSERELVADLTMGEPKDGTKYGYQFGHIAMGGLVRSGVYDTTSHLKSDEEPTGFNVGFLDGHVVWRPWNPPKMPEADANGKPIPRWPGNGPDCFW
;
A
#
# COMPACT_ATOMS: atom_id res chain seq x y z
N MET A 1 -17.79 23.24 8.63
CA MET A 1 -19.04 22.75 7.99
C MET A 1 -18.90 21.28 7.62
N PRO A 2 -19.58 20.36 8.34
CA PRO A 2 -19.42 18.91 8.15
C PRO A 2 -19.77 18.40 6.74
N ALA A 3 -20.75 19.02 6.07
CA ALA A 3 -21.15 18.64 4.71
C ALA A 3 -20.02 18.85 3.68
N LEU A 4 -19.30 19.98 3.77
CA LEU A 4 -18.18 20.28 2.86
C LEU A 4 -17.00 19.32 3.04
N GLN A 5 -16.73 18.87 4.28
CA GLN A 5 -15.69 17.89 4.56
C GLN A 5 -16.02 16.54 3.90
N ARG A 6 -17.28 16.08 3.99
CA ARG A 6 -17.73 14.85 3.33
C ARG A 6 -17.61 14.92 1.81
N VAL A 7 -18.01 16.03 1.20
CA VAL A 7 -17.90 16.23 -0.26
C VAL A 7 -16.44 16.22 -0.72
N ARG A 8 -15.54 16.88 0.03
CA ARG A 8 -14.09 16.83 -0.26
C ARG A 8 -13.54 15.41 -0.18
N GLU A 9 -14.00 14.64 0.79
CA GLU A 9 -13.54 13.26 0.95
C GLU A 9 -14.04 12.36 -0.18
N GLN A 10 -15.30 12.47 -0.60
CA GLN A 10 -15.82 11.76 -1.78
C GLN A 10 -15.05 12.11 -3.06
N ALA A 11 -14.66 13.38 -3.23
CA ALA A 11 -13.82 13.77 -4.36
C ALA A 11 -12.43 13.11 -4.29
N ARG A 12 -11.82 13.06 -3.09
CA ARG A 12 -10.54 12.35 -2.88
C ARG A 12 -10.66 10.86 -3.13
N GLN A 13 -11.75 10.21 -2.73
CA GLN A 13 -12.02 8.80 -3.04
C GLN A 13 -12.04 8.56 -4.55
N SER A 14 -12.69 9.44 -5.31
CA SER A 14 -12.74 9.36 -6.77
C SER A 14 -11.37 9.58 -7.43
N MET A 15 -10.60 10.55 -6.94
CA MET A 15 -9.23 10.82 -7.40
C MET A 15 -8.30 9.65 -7.06
N CYS A 16 -8.45 9.06 -5.88
CA CYS A 16 -7.72 7.88 -5.45
C CYS A 16 -8.00 6.70 -6.40
N ALA A 17 -9.29 6.41 -6.67
CA ALA A 17 -9.67 5.37 -7.60
C ALA A 17 -9.05 5.58 -9.00
N ALA A 18 -8.98 6.82 -9.48
CA ALA A 18 -8.31 7.15 -10.74
C ALA A 18 -6.80 6.87 -10.69
N ARG A 19 -6.11 7.22 -9.59
CA ARG A 19 -4.68 6.91 -9.39
C ARG A 19 -4.41 5.41 -9.33
N ILE A 20 -5.28 4.64 -8.66
CA ILE A 20 -5.18 3.18 -8.65
C ILE A 20 -5.36 2.61 -10.07
N ARG A 21 -6.32 3.10 -10.86
CA ARG A 21 -6.46 2.69 -12.27
C ARG A 21 -5.19 2.95 -13.07
N GLN A 22 -4.53 4.09 -12.88
CA GLN A 22 -3.24 4.38 -13.53
C GLN A 22 -2.14 3.40 -13.08
N GLN A 23 -2.08 3.07 -11.80
CA GLN A 23 -1.14 2.05 -11.29
C GLN A 23 -1.39 0.68 -11.91
N LEU A 24 -2.66 0.23 -11.97
CA LEU A 24 -3.02 -1.05 -12.58
C LEU A 24 -2.66 -1.08 -14.07
N LEU A 25 -2.92 0.02 -14.80
CA LEU A 25 -2.56 0.14 -16.21
C LEU A 25 -1.05 0.00 -16.39
N SER A 26 -0.25 0.76 -15.64
CA SER A 26 1.22 0.71 -15.73
C SER A 26 1.79 -0.66 -15.36
N LEU A 27 1.21 -1.36 -14.37
CA LEU A 27 1.60 -2.73 -14.01
C LEU A 27 1.24 -3.74 -15.11
N ASN A 28 0.13 -3.55 -15.81
CA ASN A 28 -0.23 -4.38 -16.95
C ASN A 28 0.67 -4.12 -18.16
N ILE A 29 1.06 -2.86 -18.42
CA ILE A 29 2.06 -2.53 -19.45
C ILE A 29 3.40 -3.19 -19.09
N TYR A 30 3.84 -3.07 -17.83
CA TYR A 30 5.05 -3.76 -17.35
C TYR A 30 4.97 -5.25 -17.65
N ALA A 31 3.85 -5.90 -17.32
CA ALA A 31 3.71 -7.32 -17.56
C ALA A 31 3.73 -7.67 -19.05
N GLN A 32 3.14 -6.86 -19.92
CA GLN A 32 3.20 -7.07 -21.38
C GLN A 32 4.65 -7.06 -21.87
N ASP A 33 5.47 -6.14 -21.37
CA ASP A 33 6.88 -6.02 -21.75
C ASP A 33 7.79 -7.07 -21.07
N ASN A 34 7.29 -7.74 -20.01
CA ASN A 34 8.04 -8.69 -19.19
C ASN A 34 7.46 -10.10 -19.21
N GLN A 35 7.01 -10.58 -20.38
CA GLN A 35 6.52 -11.96 -20.58
C GLN A 35 5.39 -12.33 -19.59
N THR A 36 4.45 -11.41 -19.39
CA THR A 36 3.32 -11.48 -18.44
C THR A 36 3.69 -11.40 -16.95
N LYS A 37 4.98 -11.28 -16.60
CA LYS A 37 5.41 -11.21 -15.20
C LYS A 37 5.16 -9.83 -14.63
N LEU A 38 4.60 -9.78 -13.43
CA LEU A 38 4.50 -8.55 -12.65
C LEU A 38 5.85 -8.24 -11.99
N PRO A 39 6.09 -6.99 -11.56
CA PRO A 39 7.29 -6.68 -10.81
C PRO A 39 7.32 -7.45 -9.48
N VAL A 40 8.48 -7.97 -9.12
CA VAL A 40 8.67 -8.72 -7.88
C VAL A 40 9.68 -8.05 -6.97
N LEU A 41 9.47 -8.17 -5.67
CA LEU A 41 10.48 -7.78 -4.69
C LEU A 41 11.52 -8.90 -4.57
N ARG A 42 12.81 -8.55 -4.66
CA ARG A 42 13.93 -9.48 -4.43
C ARG A 42 14.12 -9.86 -2.98
N ILE A 43 13.46 -9.16 -2.08
CA ILE A 43 13.51 -9.37 -0.64
C ILE A 43 12.11 -9.60 -0.11
N ASN A 44 11.97 -10.57 0.78
CA ASN A 44 10.71 -10.79 1.49
C ASN A 44 10.54 -9.74 2.58
N THR A 45 9.85 -8.65 2.24
CA THR A 45 9.47 -7.63 3.23
C THR A 45 8.08 -7.89 3.74
N GLY A 46 7.89 -7.76 5.05
CA GLY A 46 6.56 -7.76 5.67
C GLY A 46 5.72 -6.51 5.40
N TRP A 47 6.07 -5.65 4.44
CA TRP A 47 5.36 -4.39 4.16
C TRP A 47 4.85 -4.35 2.73
N LEU A 48 3.54 -4.16 2.56
CA LEU A 48 2.87 -4.19 1.24
C LEU A 48 3.07 -2.91 0.43
N GLN A 49 3.66 -1.88 1.01
CA GLN A 49 3.88 -0.59 0.36
C GLN A 49 5.15 -0.53 -0.50
N ASN A 50 5.98 -1.57 -0.41
CA ASN A 50 7.26 -1.61 -1.09
C ASN A 50 7.08 -1.90 -2.58
N LEU A 51 7.74 -1.08 -3.40
CA LEU A 51 7.95 -1.32 -4.84
C LEU A 51 9.43 -1.18 -5.16
N THR A 52 9.95 -2.01 -6.07
CA THR A 52 11.32 -1.84 -6.57
C THR A 52 11.44 -0.53 -7.36
N VAL A 53 12.61 0.12 -7.28
CA VAL A 53 12.87 1.33 -8.06
C VAL A 53 12.74 1.07 -9.57
N THR A 54 13.15 -0.12 -10.03
CA THR A 54 12.95 -0.55 -11.43
C THR A 54 11.48 -0.55 -11.84
N ALA A 55 10.59 -1.09 -11.01
CA ALA A 55 9.15 -1.08 -11.28
C ALA A 55 8.60 0.35 -11.32
N VAL A 56 9.01 1.18 -10.36
CA VAL A 56 8.58 2.57 -10.27
C VAL A 56 9.02 3.37 -11.50
N ASN A 57 10.27 3.21 -11.93
CA ASN A 57 10.78 3.87 -13.14
C ASN A 57 9.99 3.47 -14.38
N HIS A 58 9.65 2.19 -14.53
CA HIS A 58 8.77 1.75 -15.62
C HIS A 58 7.37 2.37 -15.53
N MET A 59 6.80 2.45 -14.33
CA MET A 59 5.49 3.07 -14.11
C MET A 59 5.52 4.57 -14.42
N LEU A 60 6.62 5.27 -14.10
CA LEU A 60 6.84 6.67 -14.47
C LEU A 60 6.97 6.85 -15.98
N ASP A 61 7.71 5.96 -16.66
CA ASP A 61 7.81 5.95 -18.14
C ASP A 61 6.46 5.72 -18.82
N SER A 62 5.56 4.99 -18.16
CA SER A 62 4.20 4.73 -18.63
C SER A 62 3.28 5.94 -18.47
N GLY A 63 3.80 7.10 -18.04
CA GLY A 63 3.07 8.36 -17.91
C GLY A 63 2.53 8.66 -16.52
N MET A 64 2.89 7.87 -15.50
CA MET A 64 2.58 8.23 -14.12
C MET A 64 3.49 9.35 -13.62
N THR A 65 2.99 10.11 -12.64
CA THR A 65 3.81 11.05 -11.86
C THR A 65 4.01 10.55 -10.43
N ARG A 66 5.04 11.04 -9.74
CA ARG A 66 5.34 10.68 -8.35
C ARG A 66 4.13 10.85 -7.42
N GLU A 67 3.33 11.89 -7.62
CA GLU A 67 2.15 12.20 -6.82
C GLU A 67 1.07 11.11 -6.91
N MET A 68 1.04 10.36 -8.01
CA MET A 68 0.07 9.28 -8.22
C MET A 68 0.35 8.05 -7.35
N PHE A 69 1.56 7.93 -6.78
CA PHE A 69 1.91 6.87 -5.83
C PHE A 69 1.48 7.15 -4.39
N PHE A 70 0.82 8.28 -4.14
CA PHE A 70 0.26 8.60 -2.83
C PHE A 70 -1.26 8.78 -2.90
N CYS A 71 -1.98 8.34 -1.88
CA CYS A 71 -3.41 8.59 -1.79
C CYS A 71 -3.68 10.08 -1.51
N PRO A 72 -4.59 10.74 -2.26
CA PRO A 72 -4.92 12.16 -2.03
C PRO A 72 -5.58 12.43 -0.68
N SER A 73 -6.10 11.40 0.00
CA SER A 73 -6.63 11.50 1.36
C SER A 73 -5.57 11.38 2.45
N ASN A 74 -4.36 10.90 2.15
CA ASN A 74 -3.32 10.69 3.14
C ASN A 74 -2.49 11.96 3.32
N GLU A 75 -2.87 12.82 4.28
CA GLU A 75 -2.20 14.10 4.50
C GLU A 75 -0.75 13.95 4.96
N THR A 76 -0.46 12.94 5.79
CA THR A 76 0.91 12.65 6.26
C THR A 76 1.81 12.31 5.08
N HIS A 77 1.41 11.36 4.23
CA HIS A 77 2.22 10.94 3.09
C HIS A 77 2.37 12.06 2.07
N LYS A 78 1.38 12.94 1.89
CA LYS A 78 1.55 14.14 1.06
C LYS A 78 2.57 15.10 1.64
N LYS A 79 2.45 15.40 2.94
CA LYS A 79 3.33 16.37 3.63
C LYS A 79 4.78 15.89 3.70
N TYR A 80 4.98 14.61 3.96
CA TYR A 80 6.29 13.99 4.14
C TYR A 80 6.66 13.06 2.97
N SER A 81 6.12 13.33 1.78
CA SER A 81 6.25 12.44 0.62
C SER A 81 7.69 12.08 0.29
N MET A 82 8.64 13.02 0.37
CA MET A 82 10.05 12.73 0.09
C MET A 82 10.65 11.72 1.07
N ILE A 83 10.35 11.89 2.36
CA ILE A 83 10.85 11.03 3.44
C ILE A 83 10.29 9.61 3.29
N VAL A 84 8.98 9.50 3.02
CA VAL A 84 8.31 8.21 2.79
C VAL A 84 8.86 7.55 1.52
N TRP A 85 8.90 8.30 0.41
CA TRP A 85 9.34 7.81 -0.90
C TRP A 85 10.75 7.21 -0.88
N MET A 86 11.70 7.89 -0.22
CA MET A 86 13.10 7.47 -0.17
C MET A 86 13.45 6.61 1.04
N HIS A 87 12.45 6.02 1.72
CA HIS A 87 12.66 5.40 3.02
C HIS A 87 13.67 4.23 3.02
N HIS A 88 14.00 3.65 1.87
CA HIS A 88 15.00 2.58 1.82
C HIS A 88 16.29 2.98 1.07
N MET A 89 16.40 4.25 0.66
CA MET A 89 17.52 4.73 -0.14
C MET A 89 18.43 5.66 0.65
N THR A 90 17.87 6.66 1.33
CA THR A 90 18.65 7.61 2.14
C THR A 90 17.84 8.10 3.35
N GLU A 91 18.55 8.46 4.42
CA GLU A 91 17.99 9.14 5.59
C GLU A 91 18.25 10.65 5.55
N ASN A 92 19.14 11.10 4.66
CA ASN A 92 19.49 12.49 4.49
C ASN A 92 18.69 13.09 3.32
N PRO A 93 17.71 13.97 3.57
CA PRO A 93 16.91 14.60 2.52
C PRO A 93 17.75 15.41 1.53
N ALA A 94 18.93 15.90 1.93
CA ALA A 94 19.83 16.65 1.04
C ALA A 94 20.44 15.77 -0.07
N MET A 95 20.31 14.44 0.04
CA MET A 95 20.78 13.49 -0.97
C MET A 95 19.71 13.17 -2.03
N PHE A 96 18.52 13.77 -1.94
CA PHE A 96 17.40 13.47 -2.84
C PHE A 96 17.78 13.61 -4.31
N ASP A 97 18.45 14.71 -4.66
CA ASP A 97 18.84 15.02 -6.05
C ASP A 97 19.90 14.06 -6.61
N GLN A 98 20.55 13.24 -5.75
CA GLN A 98 21.47 12.20 -6.21
C GLN A 98 20.74 10.98 -6.76
N TYR A 99 19.51 10.76 -6.30
CA TYR A 99 18.69 9.61 -6.66
C TYR A 99 17.49 9.97 -7.52
N TRP A 100 17.15 11.24 -7.66
CA TRP A 100 15.98 11.71 -8.40
C TRP A 100 16.34 12.88 -9.32
N ASP A 101 16.09 12.73 -10.62
CA ASP A 101 16.45 13.73 -11.64
C ASP A 101 15.34 14.76 -11.93
N GLY A 102 14.23 14.69 -11.20
CA GLY A 102 13.02 15.48 -11.44
C GLY A 102 11.89 14.68 -12.08
N SER A 103 12.21 13.58 -12.76
CA SER A 103 11.24 12.74 -13.49
C SER A 103 11.26 11.28 -13.06
N ARG A 104 12.43 10.76 -12.69
CA ARG A 104 12.67 9.35 -12.41
C ARG A 104 13.82 9.15 -11.44
N PHE A 105 13.94 7.92 -10.96
CA PHE A 105 15.09 7.54 -10.18
C PHE A 105 16.34 7.33 -11.04
N ILE A 106 17.46 7.82 -10.53
CA ILE A 106 18.82 7.67 -11.05
C ILE A 106 19.72 7.10 -9.95
N ASN A 107 20.90 6.59 -10.33
CA ASN A 107 21.91 6.09 -9.38
C ASN A 107 21.35 5.09 -8.34
N TYR A 108 20.57 4.11 -8.79
CA TYR A 108 19.95 3.09 -7.96
C TYR A 108 20.42 1.69 -8.37
N ASP A 109 20.40 0.77 -7.41
CA ASP A 109 20.66 -0.65 -7.63
C ASP A 109 19.35 -1.45 -7.73
N SER A 110 19.44 -2.65 -8.31
CA SER A 110 18.28 -3.53 -8.50
C SER A 110 17.58 -4.00 -7.20
N SER A 111 18.21 -3.80 -6.04
CA SER A 111 17.64 -4.06 -4.71
C SER A 111 16.93 -2.85 -4.09
N ASP A 112 17.09 -1.67 -4.67
CA ASP A 112 16.48 -0.45 -4.14
C ASP A 112 14.98 -0.46 -4.31
N ARG A 113 14.31 0.14 -3.33
CA ARG A 113 12.85 0.18 -3.25
C ARG A 113 12.37 1.49 -2.65
N VAL A 114 11.12 1.82 -2.94
CA VAL A 114 10.41 2.97 -2.38
C VAL A 114 9.28 2.49 -1.49
N ILE A 115 8.79 3.38 -0.62
CA ILE A 115 7.49 3.20 0.03
C ILE A 115 6.45 4.05 -0.71
N ALA A 116 5.43 3.39 -1.21
CA ALA A 116 4.26 4.02 -1.80
C ALA A 116 3.13 4.21 -0.78
N GLY A 117 2.23 5.15 -1.05
CA GLY A 117 1.00 5.38 -0.28
C GLY A 117 -0.15 4.44 -0.62
N TYR A 118 0.17 3.23 -1.11
CA TYR A 118 -0.75 2.17 -1.50
C TYR A 118 -0.15 0.80 -1.14
N PHE A 119 -1.00 -0.22 -1.03
CA PHE A 119 -0.58 -1.61 -0.93
C PHE A 119 -0.48 -2.25 -2.31
N PHE A 120 0.54 -3.07 -2.52
CA PHE A 120 0.80 -3.85 -3.72
C PHE A 120 0.83 -5.33 -3.39
N ILE A 121 -0.07 -6.09 -4.01
CA ILE A 121 -0.25 -7.53 -3.76
C ILE A 121 0.62 -8.33 -4.73
N LEU A 122 1.92 -8.05 -4.68
CA LEU A 122 2.94 -8.60 -5.57
C LEU A 122 3.76 -9.66 -4.86
N ASP A 123 4.09 -10.74 -5.56
CA ASP A 123 4.94 -11.81 -5.01
C ASP A 123 6.42 -11.38 -4.88
N THR A 124 7.23 -12.22 -4.23
CA THR A 124 8.69 -12.13 -4.26
C THR A 124 9.29 -13.04 -5.32
N GLU A 125 10.52 -12.74 -5.72
CA GLU A 125 11.31 -13.59 -6.63
C GLU A 125 11.46 -15.03 -6.11
N SER A 126 11.52 -15.20 -4.79
CA SER A 126 11.67 -16.49 -4.12
C SER A 126 10.35 -17.22 -3.80
N HIS A 127 9.18 -16.65 -4.14
CA HIS A 127 7.86 -17.25 -3.89
C HIS A 127 7.65 -17.76 -2.45
N ASN A 128 8.21 -17.05 -1.48
CA ASN A 128 8.27 -17.49 -0.08
C ASN A 128 7.51 -16.53 0.85
N LYS A 129 6.64 -15.69 0.29
CA LYS A 129 5.74 -14.87 1.10
C LYS A 129 4.75 -15.78 1.82
N ALA A 130 4.53 -15.50 3.09
CA ALA A 130 3.50 -16.18 3.84
C ALA A 130 2.13 -15.94 3.17
N PRO A 131 1.18 -16.89 3.25
CA PRO A 131 -0.13 -16.70 2.68
C PRO A 131 -0.82 -15.47 3.27
N ILE A 132 -1.60 -14.82 2.43
CA ILE A 132 -2.53 -13.83 2.90
C ILE A 132 -3.75 -14.57 3.45
N THR A 133 -4.13 -14.28 4.69
CA THR A 133 -5.37 -14.80 5.27
C THR A 133 -6.35 -13.65 5.53
N ARG A 134 -7.64 -13.83 5.18
CA ARG A 134 -8.68 -12.82 5.46
C ARG A 134 -9.10 -12.83 6.93
N TYR A 135 -9.09 -14.02 7.54
CA TYR A 135 -9.38 -14.31 8.94
C TYR A 135 -8.37 -15.35 9.45
N GLY A 136 -8.11 -15.40 10.76
CA GLY A 136 -7.23 -16.43 11.36
C GLY A 136 -7.68 -17.87 11.09
N SER A 137 -8.94 -18.06 10.72
CA SER A 137 -9.57 -19.33 10.36
C SER A 137 -9.86 -19.47 8.86
N ASP A 138 -9.44 -18.52 8.02
CA ASP A 138 -9.72 -18.56 6.58
C ASP A 138 -8.81 -19.57 5.86
N SER A 139 -9.43 -20.42 5.03
CA SER A 139 -8.75 -21.32 4.09
C SER A 139 -8.62 -20.70 2.69
N GLY A 140 -9.03 -19.45 2.53
CA GLY A 140 -8.93 -18.71 1.28
C GLY A 140 -7.48 -18.43 0.92
N ASP A 141 -7.00 -19.03 -0.17
CA ASP A 141 -5.76 -18.68 -0.84
C ASP A 141 -5.89 -17.28 -1.45
N LYS A 142 -5.53 -16.23 -0.69
CA LYS A 142 -5.23 -14.95 -1.32
C LYS A 142 -3.80 -15.05 -1.89
N ILE A 143 -3.74 -14.95 -3.22
CA ILE A 143 -2.57 -15.29 -4.03
C ILE A 143 -1.70 -14.05 -4.18
N TRP A 144 -0.41 -14.19 -3.87
CA TRP A 144 0.61 -13.24 -4.30
C TRP A 144 0.68 -13.22 -5.82
N LEU A 145 0.44 -12.07 -6.43
CA LEU A 145 0.41 -11.98 -7.88
C LEU A 145 1.84 -11.90 -8.41
N TYR A 146 2.23 -12.93 -9.15
CA TYR A 146 3.51 -12.99 -9.86
C TYR A 146 3.37 -12.69 -11.36
N ASN A 147 2.18 -12.90 -11.94
CA ASN A 147 1.92 -12.67 -13.36
C ASN A 147 0.45 -12.33 -13.62
N THR A 148 0.19 -11.77 -14.80
CA THR A 148 -1.15 -11.39 -15.27
C THR A 148 -2.00 -12.55 -15.80
N GLN A 149 -1.42 -13.76 -15.91
CA GLN A 149 -2.14 -14.97 -16.33
C GLN A 149 -2.88 -15.66 -15.17
N THR A 150 -2.85 -15.06 -13.97
CA THR A 150 -3.56 -15.57 -12.79
C THR A 150 -5.07 -15.70 -13.08
N PRO A 151 -5.69 -16.89 -12.87
CA PRO A 151 -7.11 -17.09 -13.13
C PRO A 151 -8.01 -16.15 -12.31
N ARG A 152 -9.20 -15.85 -12.85
CA ARG A 152 -10.21 -14.97 -12.25
C ARG A 152 -9.65 -13.57 -11.95
N PRO A 153 -9.11 -12.84 -12.95
CA PRO A 153 -8.42 -11.57 -12.73
C PRO A 153 -9.32 -10.49 -12.09
N SER A 154 -10.64 -10.55 -12.30
CA SER A 154 -11.64 -9.71 -11.64
C SER A 154 -11.82 -9.99 -10.13
N GLU A 155 -11.23 -11.07 -9.62
CA GLU A 155 -11.25 -11.43 -8.20
C GLU A 155 -9.85 -11.35 -7.58
N ARG A 156 -8.86 -10.83 -8.31
CA ARG A 156 -7.47 -10.72 -7.83
C ARG A 156 -7.16 -9.28 -7.50
N GLU A 157 -7.16 -8.93 -6.22
CA GLU A 157 -6.67 -7.63 -5.77
C GLU A 157 -5.19 -7.47 -6.11
N LEU A 158 -4.82 -6.35 -6.72
CA LEU A 158 -3.43 -6.05 -7.11
C LEU A 158 -2.91 -4.79 -6.43
N VAL A 159 -3.72 -3.74 -6.36
CA VAL A 159 -3.37 -2.47 -5.70
C VAL A 159 -4.52 -2.05 -4.80
N ALA A 160 -4.24 -1.65 -3.57
CA ALA A 160 -5.26 -1.14 -2.66
C ALA A 160 -4.81 0.13 -1.94
N ASP A 161 -5.77 0.92 -1.50
CA ASP A 161 -5.53 2.04 -0.60
C ASP A 161 -4.80 1.59 0.67
N LEU A 162 -3.87 2.43 1.12
CA LEU A 162 -3.14 2.20 2.36
C LEU A 162 -4.10 2.22 3.54
N THR A 163 -4.37 1.04 4.11
CA THR A 163 -5.29 0.86 5.25
C THR A 163 -4.60 0.01 6.29
N MET A 164 -3.95 0.65 7.25
CA MET A 164 -3.12 0.06 8.29
C MET A 164 -3.54 0.54 9.68
N GLY A 165 -3.26 -0.25 10.69
CA GLY A 165 -3.55 0.15 12.07
C GLY A 165 -2.57 -0.46 13.05
N GLU A 166 -2.51 0.16 14.21
CA GLU A 166 -1.71 -0.30 15.34
C GLU A 166 -2.63 -0.62 16.52
N PRO A 167 -2.45 -1.76 17.20
CA PRO A 167 -3.25 -2.10 18.37
C PRO A 167 -3.22 -0.98 19.42
N LYS A 168 -4.39 -0.63 19.95
CA LYS A 168 -4.54 0.37 21.01
C LYS A 168 -5.79 0.10 21.83
N ASP A 169 -5.58 -0.26 23.08
CA ASP A 169 -6.64 -0.51 24.05
C ASP A 169 -7.54 0.71 24.24
N GLY A 170 -8.84 0.47 24.42
CA GLY A 170 -9.84 1.51 24.67
C GLY A 170 -10.36 2.26 23.43
N THR A 171 -9.85 1.97 22.23
CA THR A 171 -10.39 2.50 20.97
C THR A 171 -11.57 1.66 20.45
N LYS A 172 -12.41 2.24 19.60
CA LYS A 172 -13.63 1.62 19.04
C LYS A 172 -13.43 0.20 18.50
N TYR A 173 -12.30 -0.05 17.85
CA TYR A 173 -11.97 -1.35 17.25
C TYR A 173 -10.76 -2.03 17.90
N GLY A 174 -10.20 -1.47 18.98
CA GLY A 174 -8.94 -1.94 19.58
C GLY A 174 -7.69 -1.54 18.78
N TYR A 175 -7.82 -0.59 17.86
CA TYR A 175 -6.76 -0.10 16.99
C TYR A 175 -6.85 1.41 16.76
N GLN A 176 -5.69 2.03 16.56
CA GLN A 176 -5.55 3.36 15.99
C GLN A 176 -5.06 3.30 14.54
N PHE A 177 -5.61 4.17 13.72
CA PHE A 177 -5.37 4.29 12.28
C PHE A 177 -4.77 5.65 11.90
N GLY A 178 -4.94 6.65 12.76
CA GLY A 178 -4.44 8.01 12.52
C GLY A 178 -2.97 8.22 12.89
N HIS A 179 -2.48 7.46 13.87
CA HIS A 179 -1.15 7.62 14.48
C HIS A 179 -0.48 6.26 14.62
N ILE A 180 0.21 5.81 13.57
CA ILE A 180 0.85 4.49 13.54
C ILE A 180 2.34 4.69 13.81
N ALA A 181 2.82 4.17 14.95
CA ALA A 181 4.18 4.39 15.43
C ALA A 181 5.21 3.44 14.81
N MET A 182 4.77 2.36 14.17
CA MET A 182 5.68 1.45 13.48
C MET A 182 6.10 1.98 12.12
N GLY A 183 7.33 1.70 11.69
CA GLY A 183 7.84 2.12 10.38
C GLY A 183 8.32 3.58 10.38
N GLY A 184 7.51 4.49 9.79
CA GLY A 184 7.90 5.88 9.54
C GLY A 184 8.38 6.66 10.76
N LEU A 185 7.78 6.42 11.93
CA LEU A 185 8.13 7.17 13.15
C LEU A 185 9.53 6.80 13.64
N VAL A 186 9.85 5.50 13.68
CA VAL A 186 11.12 4.98 14.18
C VAL A 186 12.29 5.53 13.38
N ARG A 187 12.14 5.62 12.05
CA ARG A 187 13.22 6.05 11.16
C ARG A 187 13.24 7.55 10.91
N SER A 188 12.09 8.21 10.90
CA SER A 188 11.98 9.58 10.37
C SER A 188 11.21 10.54 11.27
N GLY A 189 10.77 10.11 12.45
CA GLY A 189 9.99 10.93 13.38
C GLY A 189 8.59 11.29 12.86
N VAL A 190 8.10 10.60 11.83
CA VAL A 190 6.80 10.85 11.20
C VAL A 190 5.90 9.64 11.40
N TYR A 191 4.80 9.80 12.13
CA TYR A 191 3.77 8.76 12.22
C TYR A 191 3.21 8.39 10.85
N ASP A 192 2.99 7.10 10.61
CA ASP A 192 2.18 6.66 9.48
C ASP A 192 0.69 6.85 9.79
N THR A 193 -0.13 6.89 8.74
CA THR A 193 -1.58 7.06 8.86
C THR A 193 -2.30 6.33 7.72
N THR A 194 -3.50 5.84 8.01
CA THR A 194 -4.40 5.24 7.03
C THR A 194 -4.99 6.29 6.08
N SER A 195 -5.18 5.89 4.83
CA SER A 195 -5.94 6.66 3.84
C SER A 195 -7.43 6.65 4.16
N HIS A 196 -8.15 7.69 3.71
CA HIS A 196 -9.61 7.79 3.86
C HIS A 196 -10.10 7.73 5.31
N LEU A 197 -9.34 8.35 6.21
CA LEU A 197 -9.60 8.38 7.65
C LEU A 197 -10.85 9.22 7.99
N LYS A 198 -11.75 8.67 8.82
CA LYS A 198 -12.89 9.39 9.42
C LYS A 198 -12.50 10.03 10.75
N SER A 199 -11.76 9.29 11.56
CA SER A 199 -11.14 9.69 12.82
C SER A 199 -9.94 8.79 13.09
N ASP A 200 -9.11 9.11 14.09
CA ASP A 200 -7.95 8.30 14.46
C ASP A 200 -8.27 6.83 14.78
N GLU A 201 -9.53 6.50 15.05
CA GLU A 201 -10.00 5.16 15.38
C GLU A 201 -10.83 4.51 14.25
N GLU A 202 -11.10 5.21 13.15
CA GLU A 202 -12.04 4.70 12.14
C GLU A 202 -11.68 5.22 10.73
N PRO A 203 -11.33 4.33 9.79
CA PRO A 203 -11.37 4.61 8.36
C PRO A 203 -12.80 4.70 7.84
N THR A 204 -13.01 5.40 6.73
CA THR A 204 -14.30 5.39 6.01
C THR A 204 -14.44 4.19 5.07
N GLY A 205 -13.33 3.67 4.58
CA GLY A 205 -13.24 2.61 3.58
C GLY A 205 -11.96 2.77 2.77
N PHE A 206 -11.87 2.06 1.66
CA PHE A 206 -10.67 2.04 0.82
C PHE A 206 -11.00 1.61 -0.62
N ASN A 207 -10.26 2.12 -1.59
CA ASN A 207 -10.33 1.64 -2.97
C ASN A 207 -9.48 0.38 -3.14
N VAL A 208 -9.98 -0.55 -3.95
CA VAL A 208 -9.30 -1.78 -4.32
C VAL A 208 -9.32 -1.92 -5.83
N GLY A 209 -8.14 -2.03 -6.40
CA GLY A 209 -7.86 -2.31 -7.80
C GLY A 209 -7.55 -3.78 -8.02
N PHE A 210 -8.10 -4.32 -9.11
CA PHE A 210 -7.97 -5.73 -9.47
C PHE A 210 -7.12 -5.93 -10.71
N LEU A 211 -6.66 -7.17 -10.91
CA LEU A 211 -5.74 -7.55 -11.98
C LEU A 211 -6.27 -7.22 -13.38
N ASP A 212 -7.58 -7.27 -13.59
CA ASP A 212 -8.24 -6.89 -14.85
C ASP A 212 -8.34 -5.36 -15.08
N GLY A 213 -7.89 -4.55 -14.13
CA GLY A 213 -7.86 -3.09 -14.22
C GLY A 213 -9.06 -2.37 -13.60
N HIS A 214 -10.10 -3.08 -13.13
CA HIS A 214 -11.23 -2.40 -12.49
C HIS A 214 -10.90 -1.99 -11.05
N VAL A 215 -11.62 -0.98 -10.54
CA VAL A 215 -11.45 -0.46 -9.17
C VAL A 215 -12.80 -0.31 -8.51
N VAL A 216 -12.91 -0.79 -7.27
CA VAL A 216 -14.12 -0.69 -6.45
C VAL A 216 -13.81 -0.01 -5.12
N TRP A 217 -14.80 0.71 -4.58
CA TRP A 217 -14.77 1.19 -3.20
C TRP A 217 -15.27 0.09 -2.26
N ARG A 218 -14.55 -0.19 -1.18
CA ARG A 218 -15.00 -1.06 -0.09
C ARG A 218 -15.23 -0.21 1.16
N PRO A 219 -16.46 -0.16 1.70
CA PRO A 219 -16.72 0.56 2.94
C PRO A 219 -16.02 -0.11 4.12
N TRP A 220 -15.59 0.68 5.09
CA TRP A 220 -15.03 0.15 6.33
C TRP A 220 -16.11 -0.51 7.16
N ASN A 221 -16.11 -1.84 7.20
CA ASN A 221 -17.02 -2.62 8.03
C ASN A 221 -16.31 -3.90 8.55
N PRO A 222 -15.29 -3.78 9.42
CA PRO A 222 -14.62 -4.94 9.96
C PRO A 222 -15.55 -5.68 10.93
N PRO A 223 -15.79 -7.00 10.78
CA PRO A 223 -16.67 -7.79 11.65
C PRO A 223 -16.10 -8.06 13.06
N LYS A 224 -15.34 -7.11 13.63
CA LYS A 224 -14.28 -7.22 14.65
C LYS A 224 -12.90 -7.40 14.00
N MET A 225 -11.93 -6.66 14.51
CA MET A 225 -10.51 -6.82 14.17
C MET A 225 -10.08 -8.25 14.52
N PRO A 226 -9.05 -8.81 13.87
CA PRO A 226 -8.85 -10.25 13.86
C PRO A 226 -8.75 -10.84 15.26
N GLU A 227 -9.20 -12.09 15.39
CA GLU A 227 -9.13 -12.86 16.63
C GLU A 227 -7.70 -12.84 17.17
N ALA A 228 -7.57 -12.78 18.50
CA ALA A 228 -6.30 -12.95 19.16
C ALA A 228 -5.90 -14.44 19.14
N ASP A 229 -4.61 -14.73 18.97
CA ASP A 229 -4.07 -16.07 19.15
C ASP A 229 -4.25 -16.56 20.60
N ALA A 230 -3.85 -17.82 20.86
CA ALA A 230 -3.97 -18.43 22.19
C ALA A 230 -3.23 -17.68 23.32
N ASN A 231 -2.38 -16.71 22.98
CA ASN A 231 -1.63 -15.86 23.91
C ASN A 231 -2.18 -14.44 24.00
N GLY A 232 -3.33 -14.15 23.37
CA GLY A 232 -3.92 -12.81 23.37
C GLY A 232 -3.31 -11.85 22.36
N LYS A 233 -2.49 -12.33 21.41
CA LYS A 233 -1.87 -11.48 20.37
C LYS A 233 -2.80 -11.41 19.14
N PRO A 234 -3.22 -10.24 18.67
CA PRO A 234 -4.05 -10.12 17.46
C PRO A 234 -3.43 -10.84 16.25
N ILE A 235 -4.22 -11.62 15.50
CA ILE A 235 -3.77 -12.35 14.31
C ILE A 235 -3.81 -11.41 13.09
N PRO A 236 -2.71 -10.90 12.57
CA PRO A 236 -2.77 -9.91 11.50
C PRO A 236 -3.35 -10.52 10.20
N ARG A 237 -4.07 -9.71 9.39
CA ARG A 237 -4.52 -10.11 8.03
C ARG A 237 -3.35 -10.24 7.03
N TRP A 238 -2.13 -9.99 7.51
CA TRP A 238 -0.84 -10.19 6.86
C TRP A 238 0.20 -10.56 7.94
N PRO A 239 0.84 -11.74 7.92
CA PRO A 239 1.80 -12.19 8.95
C PRO A 239 3.16 -11.47 8.93
N GLY A 240 3.22 -10.21 8.51
CA GLY A 240 4.43 -9.39 8.53
C GLY A 240 4.73 -8.80 9.91
N ASN A 241 5.99 -8.43 10.16
CA ASN A 241 6.42 -7.72 11.38
C ASN A 241 6.05 -6.21 11.38
N GLY A 242 5.10 -5.79 10.54
CA GLY A 242 4.65 -4.39 10.36
C GLY A 242 3.27 -4.14 10.98
N PRO A 243 2.74 -2.90 10.91
CA PRO A 243 1.41 -2.58 11.40
C PRO A 243 0.41 -3.44 10.65
N ASP A 244 -0.65 -3.79 11.34
CA ASP A 244 -1.64 -4.69 10.81
C ASP A 244 -2.24 -4.03 9.55
N CYS A 245 -2.09 -4.72 8.43
CA CYS A 245 -2.65 -4.28 7.17
C CYS A 245 -4.10 -4.77 7.10
N PHE A 246 -5.04 -3.86 6.89
CA PHE A 246 -6.47 -4.14 6.87
C PHE A 246 -6.99 -4.10 5.43
N TRP A 247 -7.53 -5.23 4.96
CA TRP A 247 -8.17 -5.41 3.64
C TRP A 247 -9.37 -6.36 3.70
#